data_AF-A0A1G0MZR3-F1
#
_entry.id   AF-A0A1G0MZR3-F1
#
_cell.length_a   1.000
_cell.length_b   1.000
_cell.length_c   1.000
_cell.angle_alpha   90.00
_cell.angle_beta   90.00
_cell.angle_gamma   90.00
#
_symmetry.space_group_name_H-M   'P 1'
#
loop_
_entity.id
_entity.type
_entity.pdbx_description
1 polymer ?
#
loop_
_entity_poly.entity_id
_entity_poly.type
_entity_poly.pdbx_seq_one_letter_code
_entity_poly.pdbx_strand_id
1 'polypeptide(L)'
;MITPSSESNSQKTDDVRKIHRYSLVGAALWTIVLSGLYIAYVVDNRGAILDIGHSMAQVSFEKDVLFRRWATRHGGVYAPVTADTPANPYLINVPERDITTPSGRLLTLINTAYISRQLFELAQEKPDIPQGHITSLNPIRPENAPDAWETQALKKLELGARSLSGFLASCPA
;
A
#
# COMPACT_ATOMS: atom_id res chain seq x y z
N MET A 1 -53.19 -52.52 -41.80
CA MET A 1 -53.20 -51.53 -40.69
C MET A 1 -51.87 -51.70 -39.97
N ILE A 2 -50.84 -50.98 -40.39
CA ILE A 2 -49.50 -51.06 -39.78
C ILE A 2 -49.37 -49.82 -38.90
N THR A 3 -49.05 -50.01 -37.62
CA THR A 3 -48.78 -48.96 -36.65
C THR A 3 -47.27 -48.73 -36.52
N PRO A 4 -46.68 -47.69 -37.15
CA PRO A 4 -45.35 -47.22 -36.81
C PRO A 4 -45.48 -45.87 -36.09
N SER A 5 -45.68 -45.87 -34.77
CA SER A 5 -45.78 -44.60 -34.03
C SER A 5 -45.19 -44.63 -32.62
N SER A 6 -45.03 -45.80 -31.98
CA SER A 6 -44.42 -45.91 -30.66
C SER A 6 -42.88 -45.93 -30.69
N GLU A 7 -42.27 -46.68 -31.61
CA GLU A 7 -40.80 -46.83 -31.68
C GLU A 7 -40.08 -45.53 -32.09
N SER A 8 -40.60 -44.81 -33.09
CA SER A 8 -40.05 -43.53 -33.55
C SER A 8 -40.06 -42.44 -32.46
N ASN A 9 -41.11 -42.42 -31.63
CA ASN A 9 -41.24 -41.43 -30.56
C ASN A 9 -40.32 -41.75 -29.37
N SER A 10 -40.15 -43.04 -29.03
CA SER A 10 -39.21 -43.49 -28.00
C SER A 10 -37.75 -43.18 -28.39
N GLN A 11 -37.39 -43.45 -29.64
CA GLN A 11 -36.03 -43.22 -30.14
C GLN A 11 -35.69 -41.72 -30.19
N LYS A 12 -36.64 -40.87 -30.56
CA LYS A 12 -36.49 -39.40 -30.52
C LYS A 12 -36.31 -38.88 -29.09
N THR A 13 -37.05 -39.39 -28.11
CA THR A 13 -36.89 -38.98 -26.71
C THR A 13 -35.55 -39.41 -26.11
N ASP A 14 -35.04 -40.58 -26.51
CA ASP A 14 -33.75 -41.08 -26.06
C ASP A 14 -32.58 -40.27 -26.62
N ASP A 15 -32.66 -39.84 -27.87
CA ASP A 15 -31.60 -39.03 -28.49
C ASP A 15 -31.54 -37.61 -27.92
N VAL A 16 -32.68 -36.98 -27.62
CA VAL A 16 -32.72 -35.69 -26.91
C VAL A 16 -32.12 -35.81 -25.51
N ARG A 17 -32.41 -36.90 -24.78
CA ARG A 17 -31.85 -37.15 -23.44
C ARG A 17 -30.34 -37.38 -23.47
N LYS A 18 -29.82 -38.08 -24.49
CA LYS A 18 -28.38 -38.26 -24.71
C LYS A 18 -27.69 -36.93 -25.00
N ILE A 19 -28.25 -36.10 -25.89
CA ILE A 19 -27.71 -34.77 -26.20
C ILE A 19 -27.66 -33.91 -24.94
N HIS A 20 -28.75 -33.84 -24.18
CA HIS A 20 -28.78 -33.06 -22.94
C HIS A 20 -27.72 -33.55 -21.92
N ARG A 21 -27.57 -34.88 -21.78
CA ARG A 21 -26.55 -35.47 -20.90
C ARG A 21 -25.13 -35.12 -21.37
N TYR A 22 -24.82 -35.23 -22.66
CA TYR A 22 -23.51 -34.86 -23.19
C TYR A 22 -23.24 -33.35 -23.07
N SER A 23 -24.24 -32.51 -23.29
CA SER A 23 -24.11 -31.07 -23.08
C SER A 23 -23.84 -30.72 -21.62
N LEU A 24 -24.51 -31.37 -20.67
CA LEU A 24 -24.25 -31.19 -19.23
C LEU A 24 -22.84 -31.64 -18.84
N VAL A 25 -22.39 -32.79 -19.33
CA VAL A 25 -21.03 -33.28 -19.08
C VAL A 25 -19.99 -32.33 -19.71
N GLY A 26 -20.23 -31.86 -20.94
CA GLY A 26 -19.38 -30.88 -21.60
C GLY A 26 -19.30 -29.56 -20.83
N ALA A 27 -20.43 -29.03 -20.36
CA ALA A 27 -20.48 -27.81 -19.55
C ALA A 27 -19.76 -27.99 -18.20
N ALA A 28 -19.93 -29.14 -17.54
CA ALA A 28 -19.25 -29.44 -16.28
C ALA A 28 -17.72 -29.53 -16.49
N LEU A 29 -17.28 -30.24 -17.53
CA LEU A 29 -15.86 -30.37 -17.87
C LEU A 29 -15.25 -29.02 -18.23
N TRP A 30 -15.94 -28.22 -19.04
CA TRP A 30 -15.53 -26.85 -19.37
C TRP A 30 -15.38 -25.98 -18.13
N THR A 31 -16.34 -26.08 -17.19
CA THR A 31 -16.31 -25.31 -15.94
C THR A 31 -15.12 -25.72 -15.06
N ILE A 32 -14.82 -27.02 -14.99
CA ILE A 32 -13.66 -27.56 -14.26
C ILE A 32 -12.36 -27.02 -14.86
N VAL A 33 -12.23 -27.05 -16.20
CA VAL A 33 -11.05 -26.52 -16.89
C VAL A 33 -10.88 -25.03 -16.63
N LEU A 34 -11.94 -24.22 -16.79
CA LEU A 34 -11.87 -22.78 -16.52
C LEU A 34 -11.54 -22.47 -15.06
N SER A 35 -12.09 -23.23 -14.12
CA SER A 35 -11.83 -23.07 -12.70
C SER A 35 -10.37 -23.42 -12.37
N GLY A 36 -9.84 -24.50 -12.94
CA GLY A 36 -8.43 -24.87 -12.80
C GLY A 36 -7.49 -23.80 -13.35
N LEU A 37 -7.78 -23.27 -14.55
CA LEU A 37 -7.01 -22.17 -15.15
C LEU A 37 -7.07 -20.90 -14.30
N TYR A 38 -8.25 -20.54 -13.76
CA TYR A 38 -8.40 -19.38 -12.90
C TYR A 38 -7.63 -19.53 -11.58
N ILE A 39 -7.66 -20.71 -10.95
CA ILE A 39 -6.88 -20.98 -9.73
C ILE A 39 -5.38 -20.88 -10.03
N ALA A 40 -4.91 -21.47 -11.13
CA ALA A 40 -3.52 -21.38 -11.54
C ALA A 40 -3.09 -19.91 -11.75
N TYR A 41 -3.91 -19.12 -12.43
CA TYR A 41 -3.69 -17.69 -12.61
C TYR A 41 -3.60 -16.93 -11.28
N VAL A 42 -4.54 -17.15 -10.36
CA VAL A 42 -4.54 -16.47 -9.05
C VAL A 42 -3.31 -16.85 -8.21
N VAL A 43 -2.85 -18.10 -8.30
CA VAL A 43 -1.66 -18.56 -7.58
C VAL A 43 -0.39 -17.92 -8.17
N ASP A 44 -0.28 -17.87 -9.50
CA ASP A 44 0.87 -17.29 -10.21
C ASP A 44 0.98 -15.77 -9.96
N ASN A 45 -0.15 -15.06 -9.98
CA ASN A 45 -0.18 -13.61 -9.83
C ASN A 45 0.18 -13.09 -8.43
N ARG A 46 0.21 -13.94 -7.40
CA ARG A 46 0.55 -13.52 -6.03
C ARG A 46 1.96 -12.95 -5.95
N GLY A 47 2.93 -13.59 -6.60
CA GLY A 47 4.33 -13.12 -6.61
C GLY A 47 4.45 -11.73 -7.23
N ALA A 48 3.82 -11.54 -8.39
CA ALA A 48 3.84 -10.26 -9.09
C ALA A 48 3.26 -9.10 -8.26
N ILE A 49 2.17 -9.33 -7.52
CA ILE A 49 1.58 -8.29 -6.66
C ILE A 49 2.53 -7.91 -5.53
N LEU A 50 3.20 -8.89 -4.90
CA LEU A 50 4.16 -8.64 -3.83
C LEU A 50 5.39 -7.87 -4.34
N ASP A 51 5.90 -8.23 -5.52
CA ASP A 51 7.04 -7.55 -6.14
C ASP A 51 6.72 -6.10 -6.51
N ILE A 52 5.50 -5.84 -7.01
CA ILE A 52 5.02 -4.48 -7.27
C ILE A 52 4.93 -3.70 -5.96
N GLY A 53 4.31 -4.26 -4.91
CA GLY A 53 4.20 -3.60 -3.61
C GLY A 53 5.55 -3.26 -3.00
N HIS A 54 6.49 -4.21 -3.03
CA HIS A 54 7.86 -3.99 -2.56
C HIS A 54 8.58 -2.91 -3.36
N SER A 55 8.47 -2.94 -4.70
CA SER A 55 9.08 -1.93 -5.58
C SER A 55 8.50 -0.54 -5.33
N MET A 56 7.18 -0.43 -5.15
CA MET A 56 6.52 0.83 -4.81
C MET A 56 7.01 1.38 -3.47
N ALA A 57 7.12 0.52 -2.44
CA ALA A 57 7.63 0.90 -1.13
C ALA A 57 9.08 1.39 -1.21
N GLN A 58 9.95 0.69 -1.95
CA GLN A 58 11.33 1.08 -2.14
C GLN A 58 11.46 2.42 -2.86
N VAL A 59 10.74 2.62 -3.97
CA VAL A 59 10.75 3.89 -4.71
C VAL A 59 10.23 5.05 -3.85
N SER A 60 9.19 4.81 -3.05
CA SER A 60 8.66 5.82 -2.13
C SER A 60 9.71 6.19 -1.07
N PHE A 61 10.33 5.19 -0.44
CA PHE A 61 11.39 5.40 0.55
C PHE A 61 12.58 6.18 -0.03
N GLU A 62 13.06 5.81 -1.23
CA GLU A 62 14.19 6.49 -1.87
C GLU A 62 13.87 7.96 -2.19
N LYS A 63 12.64 8.26 -2.63
CA LYS A 63 12.17 9.63 -2.84
C LYS A 63 12.14 10.43 -1.53
N ASP A 64 11.64 9.83 -0.45
CA ASP A 64 11.61 10.46 0.86
C ASP A 64 13.03 10.76 1.36
N VAL A 65 13.96 9.81 1.25
CA VAL A 65 15.37 10.00 1.63
C VAL A 65 16.01 11.12 0.81
N LEU A 66 15.77 11.15 -0.51
CA LEU A 66 16.32 12.18 -1.39
C LEU A 66 15.78 13.57 -1.00
N PHE A 67 14.47 13.69 -0.80
CA PHE A 67 13.84 14.93 -0.38
C PHE A 67 14.36 15.41 0.98
N ARG A 68 14.48 14.51 1.95
CA ARG A 68 15.05 14.82 3.26
C ARG A 68 16.47 15.34 3.15
N ARG A 69 17.30 14.67 2.37
CA ARG A 69 18.69 15.07 2.13
C ARG A 69 18.76 16.46 1.49
N TRP A 70 17.90 16.74 0.52
CA TRP A 70 17.79 18.07 -0.08
C TRP A 70 17.40 19.13 0.97
N ALA A 71 16.32 18.92 1.71
CA ALA A 71 15.82 19.87 2.70
C ALA A 71 16.85 20.12 3.83
N THR A 72 17.51 19.07 4.32
CA THR A 72 18.55 19.19 5.35
C THR A 72 19.77 19.96 4.84
N ARG A 73 20.18 19.78 3.58
CA ARG A 73 21.29 20.56 2.97
C ARG A 73 21.00 22.05 2.90
N HIS A 74 19.72 22.44 2.81
CA HIS A 74 19.30 23.83 2.83
C HIS A 74 19.05 24.38 4.25
N GLY A 75 19.22 23.57 5.30
CA GLY A 75 18.98 23.98 6.69
C GLY A 75 17.50 24.01 7.10
N GLY A 76 16.61 23.55 6.21
CA GLY A 76 15.15 23.67 6.37
C GLY A 76 14.53 24.58 5.31
N VAL A 77 13.24 24.83 5.44
CA VAL A 77 12.47 25.72 4.55
C VAL A 77 11.63 26.64 5.42
N TYR A 78 11.38 27.88 4.99
CA TYR A 78 10.43 28.77 5.66
C TYR A 78 9.03 28.60 5.09
N ALA A 79 8.03 28.48 5.96
CA ALA A 79 6.62 28.44 5.59
C ALA A 79 5.82 29.47 6.40
N PRO A 80 4.69 29.98 5.88
CA PRO A 80 3.81 30.84 6.66
C PRO A 80 3.33 30.15 7.93
N VAL A 81 3.25 30.91 9.03
CA VAL A 81 2.65 30.40 10.26
C VAL A 81 1.14 30.31 10.05
N THR A 82 0.60 29.09 10.12
CA THR A 82 -0.83 28.79 9.99
C THR A 82 -1.27 27.80 11.07
N ALA A 83 -2.56 27.47 11.14
CA ALA A 83 -3.06 26.41 12.01
C ALA A 83 -2.46 25.04 11.67
N ASP A 84 -2.21 24.77 10.39
CA ASP A 84 -1.62 23.51 9.89
C ASP A 84 -0.08 23.51 9.98
N THR A 85 0.54 24.69 10.00
CA THR A 85 1.98 24.87 10.17
C THR A 85 2.30 25.84 11.32
N PRO A 86 2.02 25.44 12.58
CA PRO A 86 2.47 26.21 13.74
C PRO A 86 4.00 26.17 13.86
N ALA A 87 4.58 27.16 14.52
CA ALA A 87 6.01 27.21 14.81
C ALA A 87 6.45 25.99 15.60
N ASN A 88 7.56 25.36 15.18
CA ASN A 88 7.99 24.10 15.76
C ASN A 88 8.57 24.30 17.18
N PRO A 89 7.98 23.71 18.25
CA PRO A 89 8.48 23.87 19.61
C PRO A 89 9.87 23.26 19.79
N TYR A 90 10.23 22.23 19.01
CA TYR A 90 11.54 21.57 19.07
C TYR A 90 12.69 22.38 18.48
N LEU A 91 12.40 23.53 17.84
CA LEU A 91 13.40 24.42 17.24
C LEU A 91 13.58 25.72 18.01
N ILE A 92 13.14 25.78 19.28
CA ILE A 92 13.16 27.04 20.07
C ILE A 92 14.56 27.67 20.21
N ASN A 93 15.60 26.86 20.18
CA ASN A 93 16.99 27.33 20.29
C ASN A 93 17.63 27.67 18.92
N VAL A 94 16.88 27.58 17.83
CA VAL A 94 17.39 27.87 16.47
C VAL A 94 17.24 29.37 16.20
N PRO A 95 18.34 30.09 15.93
CA PRO A 95 18.28 31.49 15.51
C PRO A 95 17.43 31.63 14.24
N GLU A 96 16.72 32.75 14.12
CA GLU A 96 15.84 33.01 12.98
C GLU A 96 14.76 31.92 12.76
N ARG A 97 14.40 31.13 13.78
CA ARG A 97 13.30 30.16 13.67
C ARG A 97 12.04 30.82 13.11
N ASP A 98 11.68 31.98 13.66
CA ASP A 98 10.55 32.76 13.16
C ASP A 98 11.05 34.10 12.66
N ILE A 99 10.65 34.46 11.43
CA ILE A 99 11.03 35.71 10.78
C ILE A 99 9.79 36.42 10.26
N THR A 100 9.88 37.75 10.19
CA THR A 100 8.86 38.57 9.53
C THR A 100 9.44 39.11 8.24
N THR A 101 8.77 38.81 7.12
CA THR A 101 9.15 39.35 5.81
C THR A 101 8.92 40.86 5.74
N PRO A 102 9.57 41.59 4.81
CA PRO A 102 9.32 43.02 4.61
C PRO A 102 7.86 43.38 4.29
N SER A 103 7.08 42.43 3.77
CA SER A 103 5.64 42.60 3.51
C SER A 103 4.75 42.31 4.73
N GLY A 104 5.33 42.03 5.89
CA GLY A 104 4.61 41.77 7.15
C GLY A 104 4.15 40.33 7.34
N ARG A 105 4.51 39.40 6.46
CA ARG A 105 4.17 37.97 6.62
C ARG A 105 5.10 37.31 7.63
N LEU A 106 4.51 36.64 8.63
CA LEU A 106 5.22 35.80 9.60
C LEU A 106 5.51 34.42 8.99
N LEU A 107 6.78 34.02 9.01
CA LEU A 107 7.25 32.73 8.55
C LEU A 107 7.94 31.99 9.70
N THR A 108 7.85 30.65 9.70
CA THR A 108 8.57 29.77 10.61
C THR A 108 9.42 28.77 9.84
N LEU A 109 10.58 28.44 10.38
CA LEU A 109 11.49 27.44 9.84
C LEU A 109 10.93 26.05 10.13
N ILE A 110 10.63 25.31 9.06
CA ILE A 110 10.24 23.91 9.13
C ILE A 110 11.46 23.03 8.83
N ASN A 111 11.86 22.22 9.82
CA ASN A 111 12.92 21.23 9.62
C ASN A 111 12.41 20.02 8.84
N THR A 112 13.34 19.21 8.34
CA THR A 112 13.04 18.03 7.55
C THR A 112 12.10 17.04 8.26
N ALA A 113 12.25 16.83 9.58
CA ALA A 113 11.37 15.93 10.33
C ALA A 113 9.91 16.44 10.36
N TYR A 114 9.73 17.76 10.49
CA TYR A 114 8.41 18.39 10.45
C TYR A 114 7.78 18.32 9.06
N ILE A 115 8.55 18.60 7.99
CA ILE A 115 8.02 18.49 6.63
C ILE A 115 7.52 17.07 6.35
N SER A 116 8.32 16.05 6.70
CA SER A 116 7.92 14.66 6.49
C SER A 116 6.67 14.27 7.28
N ARG A 117 6.51 14.78 8.51
CA ARG A 117 5.28 14.57 9.29
C ARG A 117 4.05 15.09 8.54
N GLN A 118 4.09 16.34 8.08
CA GLN A 118 2.95 16.93 7.35
C GLN A 118 2.64 16.16 6.06
N LEU A 119 3.68 15.72 5.34
CA LEU A 119 3.50 14.93 4.12
C LEU A 119 2.83 13.57 4.41
N PHE A 120 3.22 12.92 5.49
CA PHE A 120 2.66 11.64 5.90
C PHE A 120 1.23 11.77 6.46
N GLU A 121 0.93 12.83 7.20
CA GLU A 121 -0.44 13.16 7.63
C GLU A 121 -1.33 13.42 6.42
N LEU A 122 -0.86 14.19 5.43
CA LEU A 122 -1.59 14.42 4.18
C LEU A 122 -1.78 13.14 3.35
N ALA A 123 -0.82 12.22 3.39
CA ALA A 123 -0.92 10.94 2.69
C ALA A 123 -2.00 10.03 3.30
N GLN A 124 -2.27 10.12 4.61
CA GLN A 124 -3.33 9.34 5.26
C GLN A 124 -4.73 9.71 4.74
N GLU A 125 -4.93 10.93 4.23
CA GLU A 125 -6.17 11.35 3.60
C GLU A 125 -6.39 10.71 2.21
N LYS A 126 -5.37 10.03 1.67
CA LYS A 126 -5.37 9.48 0.30
C LYS A 126 -5.09 7.97 0.32
N PRO A 127 -6.13 7.12 0.27
CA PRO A 127 -5.97 5.66 0.39
C PRO A 127 -5.17 5.03 -0.75
N ASP A 128 -5.09 5.69 -1.91
CA ASP A 128 -4.39 5.17 -3.09
C ASP A 128 -2.87 5.47 -3.10
N ILE A 129 -2.36 6.18 -2.09
CA ILE A 129 -0.94 6.56 -1.99
C ILE A 129 -0.26 5.71 -0.93
N PRO A 130 0.99 5.23 -1.17
CA PRO A 130 1.78 4.57 -0.14
C PRO A 130 1.88 5.43 1.13
N GLN A 131 1.49 4.84 2.26
CA GLN A 131 1.62 5.49 3.55
C GLN A 131 3.03 5.29 4.10
N GLY A 132 3.53 6.31 4.78
CA GLY A 132 4.83 6.29 5.45
C GLY A 132 4.71 6.99 6.80
N HIS A 133 5.61 6.67 7.71
CA HIS A 133 5.72 7.35 8.99
C HIS A 133 7.18 7.25 9.48
N ILE A 134 7.57 8.12 10.42
CA ILE A 134 8.91 8.09 11.03
C ILE A 134 8.78 7.44 12.40
N THR A 135 9.67 6.50 12.67
CA THR A 135 9.73 5.82 13.97
C THR A 135 11.17 5.68 14.46
N SER A 136 11.35 5.54 15.78
CA SER A 136 12.65 5.38 16.43
C SER A 136 12.49 4.71 17.79
N LEU A 137 13.43 3.84 18.17
CA LEU A 137 13.47 3.27 19.52
C LEU A 137 13.67 4.34 20.61
N ASN A 138 14.23 5.50 20.24
CA ASN A 138 14.40 6.67 21.10
C ASN A 138 13.79 7.90 20.41
N PRO A 139 12.46 8.09 20.44
CA PRO A 139 11.81 9.15 19.68
C PRO A 139 11.90 10.51 20.40
N ILE A 140 12.24 11.58 19.66
CA ILE A 140 12.19 12.97 20.17
C ILE A 140 10.73 13.41 20.38
N ARG A 141 9.87 13.00 19.46
CA ARG A 141 8.43 13.25 19.48
C ARG A 141 7.72 11.95 19.89
N PRO A 142 6.97 11.92 21.01
CA PRO A 142 6.38 10.68 21.54
C PRO A 142 5.51 9.91 20.54
N GLU A 143 4.82 10.60 19.63
CA GLU A 143 3.97 10.00 18.59
C GLU A 143 4.76 9.21 17.53
N ASN A 144 6.10 9.31 17.51
CA ASN A 144 6.97 8.50 16.65
C ASN A 144 7.46 7.22 17.36
N ALA A 145 6.78 6.79 18.43
CA ALA A 145 7.09 5.53 19.09
C ALA A 145 6.74 4.34 18.17
N PRO A 146 7.61 3.32 18.09
CA PRO A 146 7.38 2.20 17.19
C PRO A 146 6.28 1.27 17.64
N ASP A 147 5.60 0.67 16.69
CA ASP A 147 4.73 -0.48 16.94
C ASP A 147 5.54 -1.76 17.29
N ALA A 148 4.83 -2.87 17.52
CA ALA A 148 5.47 -4.13 17.90
C ALA A 148 6.35 -4.74 16.78
N TRP A 149 5.98 -4.57 15.51
CA TRP A 149 6.73 -5.07 14.36
C TRP A 149 7.94 -4.17 14.08
N GLU A 150 7.74 -2.85 14.06
CA GLU A 150 8.77 -1.83 13.92
C GLU A 150 9.80 -1.93 15.02
N THR A 151 9.39 -2.15 16.27
CA THR A 151 10.33 -2.35 17.39
C THR A 151 11.29 -3.51 17.11
N GLN A 152 10.75 -4.62 16.61
CA GLN A 152 11.58 -5.79 16.24
C GLN A 152 12.44 -5.49 15.02
N ALA A 153 11.91 -4.73 14.06
CA ALA A 153 12.63 -4.35 12.86
C ALA A 153 13.80 -3.42 13.20
N LEU A 154 13.56 -2.35 13.97
CA LEU A 154 14.56 -1.39 14.42
C LEU A 154 15.67 -2.07 15.23
N LYS A 155 15.34 -3.00 16.14
CA LYS A 155 16.35 -3.78 16.89
C LYS A 155 17.25 -4.59 15.97
N LYS A 156 16.70 -5.21 14.92
CA LYS A 156 17.49 -5.94 13.92
C LYS A 156 18.34 -4.99 13.07
N LEU A 157 17.85 -3.79 12.76
CA LEU A 157 18.63 -2.76 12.07
C LEU A 157 19.80 -2.26 12.93
N GLU A 158 19.60 -2.05 14.24
CA GLU A 158 20.70 -1.72 15.17
C GLU A 158 21.79 -2.81 15.24
N LEU A 159 21.40 -4.08 15.04
CA LEU A 159 22.32 -5.21 14.96
C LEU A 159 23.03 -5.34 13.59
N GLY A 160 22.80 -4.41 12.65
CA GLY A 160 23.50 -4.36 11.37
C GLY A 160 22.73 -4.97 10.19
N ALA A 161 21.43 -5.28 10.33
CA ALA A 161 20.61 -5.62 9.17
C ALA A 161 20.55 -4.44 8.18
N ARG A 162 20.67 -4.71 6.88
CA ARG A 162 20.68 -3.67 5.83
C ARG A 162 19.29 -3.05 5.61
N SER A 163 18.28 -3.90 5.60
CA SER A 163 16.87 -3.54 5.43
C SER A 163 16.00 -4.69 5.90
N LEU A 164 14.74 -4.41 6.20
CA LEU A 164 13.74 -5.40 6.56
C LEU A 164 12.46 -5.08 5.80
N SER A 165 11.84 -6.12 5.26
CA SER A 165 10.55 -6.06 4.61
C SER A 165 9.69 -7.21 5.12
N GLY A 166 8.39 -7.00 5.13
CA GLY A 166 7.42 -7.99 5.57
C GLY A 166 6.05 -7.63 5.05
N PHE A 167 5.22 -8.65 4.83
CA PHE A 167 3.82 -8.47 4.48
C PHE A 167 3.00 -8.90 5.68
N LEU A 168 2.18 -7.98 6.20
CA LEU A 168 1.24 -8.27 7.27
C LEU A 168 -0.11 -8.59 6.64
N ALA A 169 -0.79 -9.62 7.13
CA ALA A 169 -2.15 -9.97 6.68
C ALA A 169 -3.18 -8.88 7.02
N SER A 170 -2.84 -7.99 7.95
CA SER A 170 -3.59 -6.80 8.34
C SER A 170 -2.61 -5.76 8.90
N CYS A 171 -2.77 -4.50 8.50
CA CYS A 171 -2.02 -3.40 9.10
C CYS A 171 -2.50 -3.20 10.54
N PRO A 172 -1.63 -3.24 11.57
CA PRO A 172 -2.03 -2.80 12.91
C PRO A 172 -2.44 -1.32 12.83
N ALA A 173 -3.50 -0.98 13.57
CA ALA A 173 -4.03 0.38 13.67
C ALA A 173 -3.18 1.25 14.60
#